data_AF-A0A956UAC3-F1
#
_entry.id   AF-A0A956UAC3-F1
#
_cell.length_a   1.000
_cell.length_b   1.000
_cell.length_c   1.000
_cell.angle_alpha   90.00
_cell.angle_beta   90.00
_cell.angle_gamma   90.00
#
_symmetry.space_group_name_H-M   'P 1'
#
loop_
_entity.id
_entity.type
_entity.pdbx_description
1 polymer ?
#
loop_
_entity_poly.entity_id
_entity_poly.type
_entity_poly.pdbx_seq_one_letter_code
_entity_poly.pdbx_strand_id
1 'polypeptide(L)'
;MFYGSVDSATVSEPVLISGHGRALKIQNGSYVNPLEVSGLYVRVSEQESIERALKRFKKQVQKAGILSDYRRKKFFESAGERRKRKAAAARRRQVKRMVHREV
;
A
#
# COMPACT_ATOMS: atom_id res chain seq x y z
N MET A 1 -51.18 -6.71 4.80
CA MET A 1 -52.22 -5.81 4.23
C MET A 1 -51.77 -4.39 4.60
N PHE A 2 -51.41 -3.46 3.72
CA PHE A 2 -51.66 -3.22 2.30
C PHE A 2 -50.43 -2.63 1.60
N TYR A 3 -50.49 -2.66 0.27
CA TYR A 3 -49.52 -2.27 -0.74
C TYR A 3 -48.88 -0.87 -0.58
N GLY A 4 -47.63 -0.78 -1.03
CA GLY A 4 -46.99 0.48 -1.41
C GLY A 4 -45.86 0.20 -2.39
N SER A 5 -46.19 0.08 -3.67
CA SER A 5 -45.23 0.23 -4.76
C SER A 5 -44.68 1.66 -4.66
N VAL A 6 -43.37 1.81 -4.47
CA VAL A 6 -42.68 3.09 -4.63
C VAL A 6 -41.59 2.91 -5.66
N ASP A 7 -41.72 3.74 -6.68
CA ASP A 7 -40.94 3.76 -7.88
C ASP A 7 -39.44 3.93 -7.63
N SER A 8 -38.70 3.51 -8.66
CA SER A 8 -37.33 3.85 -8.94
C SER A 8 -36.93 5.26 -8.51
N ALA A 9 -35.71 5.36 -7.99
CA ALA A 9 -34.97 6.59 -7.68
C ALA A 9 -35.38 7.32 -6.40
N THR A 10 -34.68 7.00 -5.31
CA THR A 10 -34.35 8.00 -4.29
C THR A 10 -32.89 7.84 -3.91
N VAL A 11 -32.07 8.69 -4.52
CA VAL A 11 -30.69 8.95 -4.12
C VAL A 11 -30.77 9.55 -2.71
N SER A 12 -30.61 8.72 -1.68
CA SER A 12 -30.44 9.19 -0.31
C SER A 12 -28.95 9.14 0.03
N GLU A 13 -28.46 10.32 0.38
CA GLU A 13 -27.07 10.72 0.47
C GLU A 13 -26.27 9.93 1.52
N PRO A 14 -24.98 9.61 1.27
CA PRO A 14 -24.13 9.06 2.31
C PRO A 14 -23.73 10.14 3.32
N VAL A 15 -24.11 9.91 4.57
CA VAL A 15 -23.72 10.72 5.74
C VAL A 15 -22.20 10.81 5.83
N LEU A 16 -21.69 12.04 5.77
CA LEU A 16 -20.28 12.40 5.95
C LEU A 16 -19.82 12.13 7.38
N ILE A 17 -19.10 11.02 7.59
CA ILE A 17 -18.22 10.88 8.75
C ILE A 17 -16.82 11.31 8.33
N SER A 18 -16.43 12.46 8.86
CA SER A 18 -15.07 13.00 8.96
C SER A 18 -13.94 11.97 8.77
N GLY A 19 -13.06 12.22 7.80
CA GLY A 19 -11.71 11.66 7.78
C GLY A 19 -11.28 11.04 6.46
N HIS A 20 -10.64 11.85 5.61
CA HIS A 20 -9.67 11.48 4.56
C HIS A 20 -9.61 10.00 4.11
N GLY A 21 -10.61 9.55 3.37
CA GLY A 21 -10.58 8.27 2.66
C GLY A 21 -11.38 8.37 1.37
N ARG A 22 -10.74 8.71 0.24
CA ARG A 22 -11.41 8.69 -1.06
C ARG A 22 -11.80 7.25 -1.40
N ALA A 23 -13.08 6.91 -1.30
CA ALA A 23 -13.63 5.70 -1.89
C ALA A 23 -13.40 5.76 -3.41
N LEU A 24 -12.61 4.84 -3.94
CA LEU A 24 -12.26 4.84 -5.36
C LEU A 24 -13.21 3.95 -6.13
N LYS A 25 -14.15 4.59 -6.84
CA LYS A 25 -15.11 3.98 -7.75
C LYS A 25 -14.39 3.34 -8.94
N ILE A 26 -14.61 2.05 -9.19
CA ILE A 26 -14.27 1.41 -10.47
C ILE A 26 -15.55 1.43 -11.33
N GLN A 27 -15.40 1.56 -12.65
CA GLN A 27 -16.48 1.87 -13.59
C GLN A 27 -17.61 0.80 -13.67
N ASN A 28 -17.45 -0.36 -13.02
CA ASN A 28 -18.39 -1.49 -13.09
C ASN A 28 -19.07 -1.83 -11.74
N GLY A 29 -19.46 -0.84 -10.94
CA GLY A 29 -20.37 -1.03 -9.80
C GLY A 29 -19.87 -1.89 -8.62
N SER A 30 -18.65 -2.41 -8.66
CA SER A 30 -18.04 -3.16 -7.57
C SER A 30 -17.26 -2.20 -6.65
N TYR A 31 -17.86 -1.84 -5.52
CA TYR A 31 -17.16 -1.18 -4.42
C TYR A 31 -16.34 -2.24 -3.68
N VAL A 32 -15.07 -2.43 -4.08
CA VAL A 32 -14.16 -3.13 -3.17
C VAL A 32 -13.88 -2.21 -1.99
N ASN A 33 -14.38 -2.60 -0.82
CA ASN A 33 -14.07 -1.92 0.42
C ASN A 33 -12.55 -1.91 0.60
N PRO A 34 -11.88 -0.74 0.70
CA PRO A 34 -10.45 -0.68 0.97
C PRO A 34 -10.05 -1.38 2.29
N LEU A 35 -11.04 -1.62 3.17
CA LEU A 35 -10.91 -2.34 4.44
C LEU A 35 -10.82 -3.87 4.28
N GLU A 36 -11.15 -4.44 3.12
CA GLU A 36 -11.09 -5.89 2.87
C GLU A 36 -9.78 -6.34 2.21
N VAL A 37 -9.01 -5.40 1.63
CA VAL A 37 -7.75 -5.73 0.97
C VAL A 37 -6.61 -5.73 2.00
N SER A 38 -6.42 -6.86 2.67
CA SER A 38 -5.27 -7.05 3.56
C SER A 38 -3.98 -7.20 2.74
N GLY A 39 -3.17 -6.15 2.64
CA GLY A 39 -1.82 -6.21 2.05
C GLY A 39 -1.47 -5.13 1.02
N LEU A 40 -0.35 -5.33 0.32
CA LEU A 40 0.18 -4.39 -0.67
C LEU A 40 -0.50 -4.60 -2.04
N TYR A 41 -1.18 -3.58 -2.55
CA TYR A 41 -1.86 -3.63 -3.84
C TYR A 41 -1.44 -2.46 -4.77
N VAL A 42 -1.62 -2.65 -6.08
CA VAL A 42 -1.45 -1.61 -7.11
C VAL A 42 -2.68 -1.62 -7.99
N ARG A 43 -3.30 -0.45 -8.17
CA ARG A 43 -4.42 -0.27 -9.10
C ARG A 43 -3.88 -0.09 -10.51
N VAL A 44 -4.33 -0.95 -11.41
CA VAL A 44 -4.05 -0.88 -12.85
C VAL A 44 -5.17 -0.11 -13.52
N SER A 45 -4.81 0.79 -14.44
CA SER A 45 -5.78 1.52 -15.26
C SER A 45 -5.87 0.86 -16.64
N GLU A 46 -7.02 0.96 -17.29
CA GLU A 46 -7.29 0.33 -18.60
C GLU A 46 -6.31 0.78 -19.71
N GLN A 47 -5.75 1.98 -19.56
CA GLN A 47 -4.76 2.57 -20.48
C GLN A 47 -3.29 2.25 -20.14
N GLU A 48 -3.02 1.44 -19.12
CA GLU A 48 -1.65 1.08 -18.73
C GLU A 48 -1.27 -0.33 -19.22
N SER A 49 -0.08 -0.47 -19.82
CA SER A 49 0.51 -1.78 -20.08
C SER A 49 0.83 -2.52 -18.77
N ILE A 50 0.56 -3.83 -18.74
CA ILE A 50 0.80 -4.72 -17.60
C ILE A 50 2.23 -4.60 -17.07
N GLU A 51 3.23 -4.43 -17.95
CA GLU A 51 4.63 -4.30 -17.55
C GLU A 51 4.89 -3.06 -16.69
N ARG A 52 4.21 -1.95 -17.01
CA ARG A 52 4.31 -0.71 -16.24
C ARG A 52 3.68 -0.89 -14.86
N ALA A 53 2.53 -1.56 -14.78
CA ALA A 53 1.90 -1.91 -13.51
C ALA A 53 2.80 -2.80 -12.65
N LEU A 54 3.42 -3.84 -13.23
CA LEU A 54 4.36 -4.72 -12.53
C LEU A 54 5.59 -3.97 -12.02
N LYS A 55 6.10 -3.01 -12.79
CA LYS A 55 7.21 -2.14 -12.35
C LYS A 55 6.82 -1.30 -11.13
N ARG A 56 5.60 -0.75 -11.10
CA ARG A 56 5.08 0.00 -9.94
C ARG A 56 4.90 -0.91 -8.73
N PHE A 57 4.38 -2.12 -8.93
CA PHE A 57 4.25 -3.12 -7.87
C PHE A 57 5.61 -3.51 -7.29
N LYS A 58 6.60 -3.82 -8.14
CA LYS A 58 7.95 -4.15 -7.68
C LYS A 58 8.58 -3.01 -6.87
N LYS A 59 8.41 -1.75 -7.29
CA LYS A 59 8.86 -0.58 -6.51
C LYS A 59 8.14 -0.48 -5.16
N GLN A 60 6.83 -0.71 -5.13
CA GLN A 60 6.05 -0.72 -3.88
C GLN A 60 6.54 -1.82 -2.92
N VAL A 61 6.80 -3.04 -3.42
CA VAL A 61 7.35 -4.15 -2.61
C VAL A 61 8.72 -3.80 -2.03
N GLN A 62 9.58 -3.17 -2.84
CA GLN A 62 10.90 -2.72 -2.40
C GLN A 62 10.81 -1.60 -1.36
N LYS A 63 9.92 -0.62 -1.57
CA LYS A 63 9.68 0.49 -0.64
C LYS A 63 9.13 0.00 0.70
N ALA A 64 8.20 -0.95 0.66
CA ALA A 64 7.65 -1.61 1.85
C ALA A 64 8.70 -2.47 2.59
N GLY A 65 9.83 -2.79 1.96
CA GLY A 65 10.92 -3.52 2.60
C GLY A 65 10.63 -4.99 2.90
N ILE A 66 9.54 -5.55 2.35
CA ILE A 66 9.02 -6.89 2.66
C ILE A 66 10.11 -7.97 2.49
N LEU A 67 10.85 -7.92 1.38
CA LEU A 67 11.93 -8.87 1.11
C LEU A 67 13.15 -8.69 2.03
N SER A 68 13.42 -7.45 2.48
CA SER A 68 14.48 -7.19 3.47
C SER A 68 14.09 -7.77 4.83
N ASP A 69 12.83 -7.62 5.20
CA ASP A 69 12.30 -8.12 6.45
C ASP A 69 12.21 -9.64 6.48
N TYR A 70 11.79 -10.25 5.38
CA TYR A 70 11.80 -11.70 5.20
C TYR A 70 13.21 -12.26 5.38
N ARG A 71 14.21 -11.73 4.66
CA ARG A 71 15.60 -12.18 4.78
C ARG A 71 16.17 -12.00 6.19
N ARG A 72 15.78 -10.92 6.88
CA ARG A 72 16.19 -10.64 8.24
C ARG A 72 15.61 -11.63 9.25
N LYS A 73 14.34 -12.03 9.06
CA LYS A 73 13.59 -12.90 9.97
C LYS A 73 13.78 -14.39 9.69
N LYS A 74 14.39 -14.76 8.56
CA LYS A 74 14.60 -16.16 8.15
C LYS A 74 15.38 -16.97 9.19
N PHE A 75 16.30 -16.35 9.93
CA PHE A 75 17.09 -17.00 10.96
C PHE A 75 16.97 -16.23 12.27
N PHE A 76 17.06 -16.95 13.39
CA PHE A 76 17.21 -16.31 14.69
C PHE A 76 18.51 -15.51 14.73
N GLU A 77 18.44 -14.32 15.31
CA GLU A 77 19.58 -13.45 15.48
C GLU A 77 19.65 -13.02 16.94
N SER A 78 20.83 -13.22 17.53
CA SER A 78 21.09 -12.82 18.91
C SER A 78 21.00 -11.29 19.08
N ALA A 79 20.77 -10.83 20.30
CA ALA A 79 20.69 -9.39 20.58
C ALA A 79 21.96 -8.62 20.17
N GLY A 80 23.14 -9.25 20.28
CA GLY A 80 24.43 -8.67 19.90
C GLY A 80 24.56 -8.49 18.38
N GLU A 81 24.28 -9.54 17.61
CA GLU A 81 24.22 -9.46 16.15
C GLU A 81 23.19 -8.43 15.68
N ARG A 82 22.07 -8.34 16.42
CA ARG A 82 21.05 -7.34 16.15
C ARG A 82 21.56 -5.92 16.25
N ARG A 83 22.35 -5.61 17.29
CA ARG A 83 23.01 -4.32 17.49
C ARG A 83 24.07 -4.08 16.40
N LYS A 84 24.92 -5.07 16.09
CA LYS A 84 25.96 -4.97 15.05
C LYS A 84 25.38 -4.62 13.68
N ARG A 85 24.32 -5.30 13.24
CA ARG A 85 23.67 -5.03 11.95
C ARG A 85 23.05 -3.63 11.89
N LYS A 86 22.39 -3.18 12.97
CA LYS A 86 21.78 -1.85 13.04
C LYS A 86 22.86 -0.76 12.92
N ALA A 87 23.98 -0.91 13.63
CA ALA A 87 25.11 0.01 13.53
C ALA A 87 25.71 0.05 12.11
N ALA A 88 25.92 -1.11 11.49
CA ALA A 88 26.40 -1.19 10.11
C ALA A 88 25.44 -0.53 9.12
N ALA A 89 24.12 -0.74 9.27
CA ALA A 89 23.11 -0.10 8.43
C ALA A 89 23.10 1.43 8.61
N ALA A 90 23.27 1.93 9.83
CA ALA A 90 23.37 3.37 10.11
C ALA A 90 24.61 4.00 9.44
N ARG A 91 25.78 3.36 9.58
CA ARG A 91 27.02 3.81 8.92
C ARG A 91 26.85 3.86 7.40
N ARG A 92 26.28 2.80 6.79
CA ARG A 92 26.00 2.76 5.34
C ARG A 92 25.04 3.88 4.90
N ARG A 93 24.03 4.22 5.70
CA ARG A 93 23.11 5.34 5.42
C ARG A 93 23.81 6.69 5.53
N GLN A 94 24.72 6.85 6.49
CA GLN A 94 25.49 8.09 6.65
C GLN A 94 26.41 8.33 5.45
N VAL A 95 27.18 7.32 5.03
CA VAL A 95 28.05 7.41 3.85
C VAL A 95 27.25 7.79 2.60
N LYS A 96 26.11 7.14 2.36
CA LYS A 96 25.23 7.50 1.22
C LYS A 96 24.74 8.95 1.25
N ARG A 97 24.45 9.49 2.44
CA ARG A 97 24.03 10.89 2.59
C ARG A 97 25.17 11.88 2.36
N MET A 98 26.38 11.54 2.79
CA MET A 98 27.57 12.36 2.55
C MET A 98 27.88 12.45 1.06
N VAL A 99 27.93 11.31 0.37
CA VAL A 99 28.17 11.27 -1.09
C VAL A 99 27.11 12.08 -1.86
N HIS A 100 25.84 12.02 -1.47
CA HIS A 100 24.80 12.82 -2.12
C HIS A 100 24.89 14.33 -1.82
N ARG A 101 25.52 14.73 -0.71
CA ARG A 101 25.69 16.15 -0.34
C ARG A 101 26.84 16.81 -1.12
N GLU A 102 27.82 16.03 -1.56
CA GLU A 102 29.01 16.52 -2.27
C GLU A 102 28.85 16.54 -3.81
N VAL A 103 27.68 16.12 -4.32
CA VAL A 103 27.30 16.16 -5.74
C VAL A 103 26.19 17.19 -5.92
#